data_AF-A0A2J2HDA6-F1
#
_entry.id   AF-A0A2J2HDA6-F1
#
_cell.length_a   1.000
_cell.length_b   1.000
_cell.length_c   1.000
_cell.angle_alpha   90.00
_cell.angle_beta   90.00
_cell.angle_gamma   90.00
#
_symmetry.space_group_name_H-M   'P 1'
#
loop_
_entity.id
_entity.type
_entity.pdbx_description
1 polymer ?
#
loop_
_entity_poly.entity_id
_entity_poly.type
_entity_poly.pdbx_seq_one_letter_code
_entity_poly.pdbx_strand_id
1 'polypeptide(L)' 'MGVDWDYVDSLIRDVMDSINRVNRYVGKPYSELSEEERLAIRYLIITMVGSLNALALHIVRRHFNERPET' A
#
# COMPACT_ATOMS: atom_id res chain seq x y z
N MET A 1 18.45 -6.30 -15.85
CA MET A 1 16.98 -6.44 -16.04
C MET A 1 16.36 -5.13 -15.66
N GLY A 2 15.56 -4.53 -16.54
CA GLY A 2 14.94 -3.23 -16.30
C GLY A 2 13.81 -3.29 -15.26
N VAL A 3 13.11 -2.17 -15.15
CA VAL A 3 11.86 -2.07 -14.39
C VAL A 3 10.82 -2.99 -15.03
N ASP A 4 10.21 -3.84 -14.21
CA ASP A 4 9.01 -4.60 -14.56
C ASP A 4 7.79 -3.70 -14.33
N TRP A 5 7.19 -3.24 -15.42
CA TRP A 5 6.07 -2.29 -15.38
C TRP A 5 4.74 -2.96 -15.05
N ASP A 6 4.55 -4.23 -15.40
CA ASP A 6 3.35 -4.98 -15.04
C ASP A 6 3.27 -5.15 -13.51
N TYR A 7 4.43 -5.41 -12.88
CA TYR A 7 4.53 -5.45 -11.43
C TYR A 7 4.27 -4.08 -10.80
N VAL A 8 4.82 -2.99 -11.35
CA VAL A 8 4.54 -1.62 -10.89
C VAL A 8 3.04 -1.31 -10.94
N ASP A 9 2.38 -1.64 -12.05
CA ASP A 9 0.95 -1.41 -12.23
C ASP A 9 0.12 -2.22 -11.22
N SER A 10 0.51 -3.47 -10.94
CA SER A 10 -0.16 -4.26 -9.90
C SER A 10 -0.05 -3.62 -8.52
N LEU A 11 1.13 -3.12 -8.14
CA LEU A 11 1.35 -2.47 -6.85
C LEU A 11 0.57 -1.18 -6.71
N ILE A 12 0.49 -0.37 -7.79
CA ILE A 12 -0.34 0.84 -7.81
C ILE A 12 -1.81 0.48 -7.62
N ARG A 13 -2.30 -0.57 -8.28
CA ARG A 13 -3.69 -1.04 -8.11
C ARG A 13 -3.95 -1.49 -6.67
N ASP A 14 -3.03 -2.21 -6.03
CA ASP A 14 -3.16 -2.66 -4.65
C ASP A 14 -3.21 -1.49 -3.65
N VAL A 15 -2.38 -0.46 -3.87
CA VAL A 15 -2.42 0.79 -3.09
C VAL A 15 -3.77 1.48 -3.26
N MET A 16 -4.25 1.61 -4.50
CA MET A 16 -5.53 2.25 -4.79
C MET A 16 -6.73 1.48 -4.21
N ASP A 17 -6.73 0.15 -4.26
CA ASP A 17 -7.77 -0.66 -3.62
C ASP A 17 -7.77 -0.47 -2.11
N SER A 18 -6.59 -0.47 -1.48
CA SER A 18 -6.45 -0.24 -0.04
C SER A 18 -7.01 1.13 0.36
N ILE A 19 -6.68 2.19 -0.38
CA ILE A 19 -7.23 3.54 -0.18
C ILE A 19 -8.75 3.54 -0.30
N ASN A 20 -9.28 2.96 -1.38
CA ASN A 20 -10.71 2.90 -1.63
C ASN A 20 -11.47 2.16 -0.52
N ARG A 21 -10.86 1.11 0.04
CA ARG A 21 -11.43 0.34 1.15
C ARG A 21 -11.37 1.12 2.46
N VAL A 22 -10.26 1.79 2.77
CA VAL A 22 -10.16 2.67 3.95
C VAL A 22 -11.23 3.77 3.88
N ASN A 23 -11.43 4.36 2.71
CA ASN A 23 -12.41 5.42 2.49
C ASN A 23 -13.85 4.99 2.81
N ARG A 24 -14.17 3.69 2.79
CA ARG A 24 -15.49 3.17 3.20
C ARG A 24 -15.72 3.25 4.70
N TYR A 25 -14.67 3.30 5.52
CA TYR A 25 -14.77 3.34 6.97
C TYR A 25 -14.64 4.74 7.56
N VAL A 26 -13.83 5.62 6.95
CA VAL A 26 -13.52 6.97 7.47
C VAL A 26 -14.66 7.99 7.30
N GLY A 27 -15.81 7.57 6.76
CA GLY A 27 -17.00 8.41 6.62
C GLY A 27 -17.72 8.71 7.94
N LYS A 28 -17.34 8.04 9.04
CA LYS A 28 -17.88 8.29 10.40
C LYS A 28 -16.75 8.55 11.41
N PRO A 29 -17.03 9.24 12.53
CA PRO A 29 -16.05 9.52 13.56
C PRO A 29 -15.38 8.25 14.11
N TYR A 30 -14.11 8.35 14.51
CA TYR A 30 -13.36 7.20 15.03
C TYR A 30 -14.01 6.55 16.26
N SER A 31 -14.66 7.34 17.10
CA SER A 31 -15.42 6.88 18.28
C SER A 31 -16.60 5.97 17.92
N GLU A 32 -17.13 6.08 16.70
CA GLU A 32 -18.27 5.31 16.19
C GLU A 32 -17.85 4.08 15.36
N LEU A 33 -16.56 3.87 15.17
CA LEU A 33 -16.02 2.64 14.58
C LEU A 33 -16.09 1.50 15.59
N SER A 34 -16.57 0.34 15.12
CA SER A 34 -16.46 -0.91 15.86
C SER A 34 -15.00 -1.35 15.96
N GLU A 35 -14.71 -2.29 16.87
CA GLU A 35 -13.36 -2.84 17.00
C GLU A 35 -12.92 -3.53 15.69
N GLU A 36 -13.83 -4.25 15.04
CA GLU A 36 -13.59 -4.92 13.77
C GLU A 36 -13.26 -3.93 12.65
N GLU A 37 -13.98 -2.81 12.57
CA GLU A 37 -13.69 -1.75 11.58
C GLU A 37 -12.32 -1.12 11.83
N ARG A 38 -11.96 -0.87 13.10
CA ARG A 38 -10.62 -0.35 13.46
C ARG A 38 -9.52 -1.32 13.07
N LEU A 39 -9.72 -2.62 13.32
CA LEU A 39 -8.78 -3.66 12.92
C LEU A 39 -8.67 -3.76 11.39
N ALA A 40 -9.79 -3.64 10.67
CA ALA A 40 -9.81 -3.62 9.22
C ALA A 40 -9.02 -2.42 8.66
N ILE A 41 -9.24 -1.21 9.18
CA ILE A 41 -8.47 -0.01 8.79
C ILE A 41 -6.97 -0.23 9.05
N ARG A 42 -6.60 -0.74 10.23
CA ARG A 42 -5.20 -1.03 10.57
C ARG A 42 -4.56 -1.97 9.56
N TYR A 43 -5.26 -3.05 9.23
CA TYR A 43 -4.79 -4.01 8.24
C TYR A 43 -4.61 -3.38 6.86
N LEU A 44 -5.60 -2.60 6.39
CA LEU A 44 -5.52 -1.93 5.09
C LEU A 44 -4.35 -0.96 5.00
N ILE A 45 -4.07 -0.22 6.07
CA ILE A 45 -2.90 0.67 6.13
C ILE A 45 -1.59 -0.12 6.04
N ILE A 46 -1.47 -1.23 6.78
CA ILE A 46 -0.28 -2.09 6.72
C ILE A 46 -0.06 -2.62 5.31
N THR A 47 -1.11 -3.13 4.66
CA THR A 47 -1.05 -3.65 3.29
C THR A 47 -0.65 -2.56 2.29
N MET A 48 -1.25 -1.37 2.39
CA MET A 48 -0.90 -0.22 1.55
C MET A 48 0.57 0.17 1.67
N VAL A 49 1.11 0.25 2.90
CA VAL A 49 2.53 0.54 3.13
C VAL A 49 3.42 -0.56 2.56
N GLY A 50 3.00 -1.83 2.67
CA GLY A 50 3.70 -2.96 2.06
C GLY A 50 3.86 -2.81 0.54
N SER A 51 2.78 -2.48 -0.16
CA SER A 51 2.80 -2.26 -1.62
C SER A 51 3.64 -1.05 -2.01
N LEU A 52 3.59 0.06 -1.25
CA LEU A 52 4.44 1.23 -1.46
C LEU A 52 5.94 0.90 -1.27
N ASN A 53 6.28 0.12 -0.24
CA ASN A 53 7.65 -0.30 -0.01
C ASN A 53 8.16 -1.21 -1.14
N ALA A 54 7.34 -2.18 -1.57
CA ALA A 54 7.67 -3.04 -2.71
C ALA A 54 7.90 -2.22 -3.99
N LEU A 55 7.07 -1.21 -4.23
CA LEU A 55 7.19 -0.30 -5.38
C LEU A 55 8.52 0.47 -5.33
N ALA A 56 8.81 1.11 -4.20
CA ALA A 56 10.04 1.86 -3.99
C ALA A 56 11.27 0.97 -4.17
N LEU A 57 11.30 -0.20 -3.53
CA LEU A 57 12.40 -1.16 -3.64
C LEU A 57 12.61 -1.65 -5.06
N HIS A 58 11.53 -1.94 -5.80
CA HIS A 58 11.63 -2.36 -7.19
C HIS A 58 12.23 -1.28 -8.07
N ILE A 59 11.72 -0.04 -7.99
CA ILE A 59 12.24 1.08 -8.78
C ILE A 59 13.70 1.35 -8.43
N VAL A 60 14.06 1.47 -7.14
CA VAL A 60 15.43 1.74 -6.71
C VAL A 60 16.39 0.66 -7.20
N ARG A 61 16.04 -0.62 -7.02
CA ARG A 61 16.90 -1.73 -7.44
C ARG A 61 17.00 -1.91 -8.95
N ARG A 62 15.92 -1.64 -9.70
CA ARG A 62 15.88 -1.92 -11.14
C ARG A 62 16.25 -0.74 -12.03
N HIS A 63 15.89 0.47 -11.63
CA HIS A 63 16.18 1.68 -12.39
C HIS A 63 17.53 2.28 -11.98
N PHE A 64 17.77 2.39 -10.67
CA PHE A 64 18.98 3.03 -10.14
C PHE A 64 20.12 2.05 -9.84
N ASN A 65 19.84 0.74 -9.86
CA ASN A 65 20.79 -0.32 -9.52
C ASN A 65 21.38 -0.17 -8.10
N GLU A 66 20.63 0.48 -7.21
CA GLU A 66 21.00 0.74 -5.82
C GLU A 66 20.34 -0.30 -4.89
N ARG A 67 20.98 -0.58 -3.76
CA ARG A 67 20.41 -1.42 -2.70
C ARG A 67 20.15 -0.57 -1.46
N PRO A 68 18.93 -0.04 -1.29
CA PRO A 68 18.60 0.79 -0.15
C PRO A 68 18.64 -0.04 1.13
N GLU A 69 19.03 0.60 2.23
CA GLU A 69 18.92 0.04 3.58
C GLU A 69 17.43 -0.13 3.93
N THR A 70 17.09 -1.28 4.50
CA THR A 70 15.72 -1.68 4.86
C THR A 70 15.64 -2.08 6.30
#